data_AF-A0A3D2XXF7-F1
#
_entry.id   AF-A0A3D2XXF7-F1
#
_cell.length_a   1.000
_cell.length_b   1.000
_cell.length_c   1.000
_cell.angle_alpha   90.00
_cell.angle_beta   90.00
_cell.angle_gamma   90.00
#
_symmetry.space_group_name_H-M   'P 1'
#
loop_
_entity.id
_entity.type
_entity.pdbx_description
1 polymer ?
#
loop_
_entity_poly.entity_id
_entity_poly.type
_entity_poly.pdbx_seq_one_letter_code
_entity_poly.pdbx_strand_id
1 'polypeptide(L)'
;MSDDNPHSTNGSSGKSWFDKLKLSFSGEPQSKEDLVEVITEAEQRELIDPQTREMIEGVIGVNEMRVRDIMIPRAQMVTIDIDQPVEEFLPVMLDSAHSRFPVINEDKDHIEGILLAKDLLRYAFINNDDQAFHLRDVLRPAVIVPESKRVDVLLKEFRQQRYHMAIVVDEYGGVSGLVTIED
;
A
#
# COMPACT_ATOMS: atom_id res chain seq x y z
N MET A 1 73.12 21.45 -40.51
CA MET A 1 72.82 20.00 -40.38
C MET A 1 72.28 19.83 -38.96
N SER A 2 70.99 19.65 -38.71
CA SER A 2 69.87 19.27 -39.57
C SER A 2 68.58 19.81 -38.93
N ASP A 3 67.60 20.14 -39.77
CA ASP A 3 66.24 20.50 -39.39
C ASP A 3 65.57 19.40 -38.55
N ASP A 4 64.64 19.79 -37.67
CA ASP A 4 63.31 19.19 -37.56
C ASP A 4 62.38 20.02 -36.65
N ASN A 5 61.23 20.36 -37.21
CA ASN A 5 59.99 20.84 -36.57
C ASN A 5 58.87 19.94 -37.17
N PRO A 6 57.64 19.76 -36.63
CA PRO A 6 56.95 20.48 -35.54
C PRO A 6 56.13 19.55 -34.59
N HIS A 7 55.36 20.10 -33.64
CA HIS A 7 53.93 19.81 -33.49
C HIS A 7 53.26 20.68 -32.40
N SER A 8 52.19 21.33 -32.82
CA SER A 8 51.20 22.05 -32.01
C SER A 8 50.35 21.11 -31.15
N THR A 9 50.10 21.47 -29.89
CA THR A 9 48.90 21.02 -29.17
C THR A 9 48.21 22.20 -28.51
N ASN A 10 47.34 22.85 -29.29
CA ASN A 10 46.19 23.57 -28.77
C ASN A 10 45.16 22.50 -28.34
N GLY A 11 44.80 22.48 -27.05
CA GLY A 11 43.87 21.51 -26.47
C GLY A 11 42.83 22.17 -25.57
N SER A 12 41.97 22.99 -26.18
CA SER A 12 40.61 23.38 -25.76
C SER A 12 40.20 23.20 -24.29
N SER A 13 40.30 24.28 -23.51
CA SER A 13 39.66 24.47 -22.20
C SER A 13 38.18 24.92 -22.31
N GLY A 14 37.36 24.27 -23.14
CA GLY A 14 36.09 24.88 -23.60
C GLY A 14 34.80 24.05 -23.57
N LYS A 15 34.80 22.79 -23.10
CA LYS A 15 33.62 21.90 -23.21
C LYS A 15 33.18 21.27 -21.89
N SER A 16 32.85 22.09 -20.89
CA SER A 16 32.27 21.57 -19.63
C SER A 16 31.07 22.37 -19.15
N TRP A 17 31.07 23.69 -19.37
CA TRP A 17 29.92 24.54 -19.07
C TRP A 17 28.78 24.32 -20.08
N PHE A 18 29.06 24.45 -21.39
CA PHE A 18 28.00 24.43 -22.41
C PHE A 18 27.29 23.08 -22.54
N ASP A 19 27.99 21.98 -22.23
CA ASP A 19 27.37 20.65 -22.22
C ASP A 19 26.46 20.46 -21.00
N LYS A 20 26.84 20.99 -19.82
CA LYS A 20 25.96 21.06 -18.64
C LYS A 20 24.72 21.92 -18.91
N LEU A 21 24.87 23.01 -19.65
CA LEU A 21 23.75 23.89 -20.03
C LEU A 21 22.84 23.30 -21.10
N LYS A 22 23.37 22.45 -21.99
CA LYS A 22 22.56 21.65 -22.92
C LYS A 22 21.81 20.53 -22.20
N LEU A 23 22.39 19.94 -21.16
CA LEU A 23 21.71 19.00 -20.26
C LEU A 23 20.64 19.68 -19.39
N SER A 24 20.82 20.97 -19.05
CA SER A 24 19.74 21.77 -18.45
C SER A 24 18.66 22.20 -19.45
N PHE A 25 18.87 21.97 -20.76
CA PHE A 25 17.90 22.25 -21.84
C PHE A 25 17.38 20.98 -22.52
N SER A 26 17.83 19.80 -22.11
CA SER A 26 17.19 18.53 -22.48
C SER A 26 15.91 18.42 -21.64
N GLY A 27 14.75 18.33 -22.30
CA GLY A 27 13.44 18.17 -21.67
C GLY A 27 13.24 16.83 -20.96
N GLU A 28 14.27 16.35 -20.26
CA GLU A 28 14.19 15.21 -19.36
C GLU A 28 13.80 15.72 -17.97
N PRO A 29 12.71 15.21 -17.37
CA PRO A 29 12.25 15.65 -16.06
C PRO A 29 13.32 15.40 -14.99
N GLN A 30 13.63 16.41 -14.18
CA GLN A 30 14.62 16.35 -13.10
C GLN A 30 13.97 16.29 -11.72
N SER A 31 12.69 16.65 -11.62
CA SER A 31 11.88 16.64 -10.41
C SER A 31 10.60 15.84 -10.59
N LYS A 32 9.88 15.59 -9.49
CA LYS A 32 8.55 14.97 -9.56
C LYS A 32 7.55 15.90 -10.22
N GLU A 33 7.67 17.19 -9.95
CA GLU A 33 6.87 18.25 -10.54
C GLU A 33 7.05 18.26 -12.06
N ASP A 34 8.29 18.17 -12.55
CA ASP A 34 8.59 18.07 -13.98
C ASP A 34 7.97 16.80 -14.57
N LEU A 35 8.04 15.66 -13.86
CA LEU A 35 7.46 14.41 -14.34
C LEU A 35 5.92 14.50 -14.46
N VAL A 36 5.25 15.13 -13.48
CA VAL A 36 3.81 15.39 -13.53
C VAL A 36 3.46 16.31 -14.69
N GLU A 37 4.28 17.33 -14.98
CA GLU A 37 4.10 18.20 -16.15
C GLU A 37 4.19 17.40 -17.46
N VAL A 38 5.19 16.53 -17.61
CA VAL A 38 5.31 15.64 -18.79
C VAL A 38 4.08 14.75 -18.96
N ILE A 39 3.56 14.16 -17.89
CA ILE A 39 2.35 13.32 -17.94
C ILE A 39 1.12 14.16 -18.31
N THR A 40 1.00 15.36 -17.76
CA THR A 40 -0.09 16.30 -18.06
C THR A 40 -0.07 16.72 -19.53
N GLU A 41 1.12 17.02 -20.08
CA GLU A 41 1.26 17.30 -21.52
C GLU A 41 0.88 16.09 -22.39
N ALA A 42 1.21 14.87 -21.96
CA ALA A 42 0.85 13.66 -22.69
C ALA A 42 -0.69 13.46 -22.75
N GLU A 43 -1.41 13.78 -21.67
CA GLU A 43 -2.88 13.80 -21.64
C GLU A 43 -3.44 14.89 -22.58
N GLN A 44 -2.93 16.12 -22.52
CA GLN A 44 -3.38 17.23 -23.38
C GLN A 44 -3.18 16.96 -24.87
N ARG A 45 -2.16 16.16 -25.21
CA ARG A 45 -1.88 15.69 -26.58
C ARG A 45 -2.63 14.40 -26.94
N GLU A 46 -3.55 13.94 -26.09
CA GLU A 46 -4.38 12.74 -26.27
C GLU A 46 -3.57 11.44 -26.44
N LEU A 47 -2.35 11.38 -25.90
CA LEU A 47 -1.52 10.17 -25.92
C LEU A 47 -1.92 9.17 -24.84
N ILE A 48 -2.48 9.68 -23.74
CA ILE A 48 -3.06 8.92 -22.64
C ILE A 48 -4.42 9.52 -22.27
N ASP A 49 -5.30 8.71 -21.72
CA ASP A 49 -6.58 9.18 -21.20
C ASP A 49 -6.45 9.73 -19.76
N PRO A 50 -7.47 10.47 -19.26
CA PRO A 50 -7.43 11.05 -17.92
C PRO A 50 -7.28 10.02 -16.78
N GLN A 51 -7.83 8.81 -16.94
CA GLN A 51 -7.72 7.74 -15.93
C GLN A 51 -6.29 7.21 -15.88
N THR A 52 -5.65 7.06 -17.04
CA THR A 52 -4.23 6.70 -17.11
C THR A 52 -3.34 7.71 -16.42
N ARG A 53 -3.60 9.01 -16.60
CA ARG A 53 -2.88 10.07 -15.87
C ARG A 53 -3.06 9.94 -14.36
N GLU A 54 -4.30 9.82 -13.89
CA GLU A 54 -4.62 9.69 -12.46
C GLU A 54 -3.91 8.47 -11.83
N MET A 55 -3.90 7.32 -12.54
CA MET A 55 -3.17 6.14 -12.10
C MET A 55 -1.65 6.39 -11.95
N ILE A 56 -1.02 7.07 -12.92
CA ILE A 56 0.42 7.35 -12.87
C ILE A 56 0.74 8.33 -11.73
N GLU A 57 -0.04 9.41 -11.57
CA GLU A 57 0.13 10.37 -10.48
C GLU A 57 -0.03 9.68 -9.11
N GLY A 58 -1.03 8.81 -8.96
CA GLY A 58 -1.23 8.02 -7.74
C GLY A 58 -0.01 7.16 -7.39
N VAL A 59 0.57 6.46 -8.38
CA VAL A 59 1.78 5.64 -8.17
C VAL A 59 2.97 6.48 -7.71
N ILE A 60 3.14 7.70 -8.23
CA ILE A 60 4.21 8.61 -7.82
C ILE A 60 4.05 9.01 -6.34
N GLY A 61 2.82 9.24 -5.88
CA GLY A 61 2.49 9.61 -4.50
C GLY A 61 2.71 8.48 -3.49
N VAL A 62 2.34 7.24 -3.84
CA VAL A 62 2.40 6.07 -2.93
C VAL A 62 3.79 5.85 -2.32
N ASN A 63 4.86 6.21 -3.02
CA ASN A 63 6.24 6.07 -2.55
C ASN A 63 6.51 6.88 -1.24
N GLU A 64 5.85 8.01 -1.06
CA GLU A 64 6.05 8.90 0.10
C GLU A 64 5.07 8.64 1.24
N MET A 65 3.99 7.93 0.96
CA MET A 65 2.94 7.64 1.93
C MET A 65 3.39 6.58 2.95
N ARG A 66 2.88 6.72 4.17
CA ARG A 66 3.01 5.77 5.26
C ARG A 66 1.66 5.12 5.57
N VAL A 67 1.71 3.97 6.24
CA VAL A 67 0.50 3.22 6.62
C VAL A 67 -0.47 4.07 7.43
N ARG A 68 0.03 4.92 8.34
CA ARG A 68 -0.82 5.86 9.10
C ARG A 68 -1.64 6.83 8.25
N ASP A 69 -1.20 7.11 7.02
CA ASP A 69 -1.85 8.08 6.13
C ASP A 69 -3.07 7.45 5.41
N ILE A 70 -3.17 6.11 5.38
CA ILE A 70 -4.25 5.36 4.71
C ILE A 70 -5.03 4.40 5.62
N MET A 71 -4.55 4.15 6.84
CA MET A 71 -5.19 3.18 7.73
C MET A 71 -6.60 3.63 8.14
N ILE A 72 -7.47 2.65 8.36
CA ILE A 72 -8.74 2.83 9.04
C ILE A 72 -8.46 2.93 10.55
N PRO A 73 -8.76 4.06 11.21
CA PRO A 73 -8.46 4.25 12.63
C PRO A 73 -9.21 3.24 13.53
N ARG A 74 -8.63 2.89 14.68
CA ARG A 74 -9.20 1.95 15.67
C ARG A 74 -10.67 2.20 16.00
N ALA A 75 -11.04 3.46 16.15
CA ALA A 75 -12.41 3.87 16.48
C ALA A 75 -13.42 3.48 15.39
N GLN A 76 -12.98 3.41 14.13
CA GLN A 76 -13.81 3.13 12.96
C GLN A 76 -13.76 1.64 12.54
N MET A 77 -12.88 0.84 13.14
CA MET A 77 -12.82 -0.60 12.87
C MET A 77 -14.13 -1.29 13.26
N VAL A 78 -14.70 -2.03 12.31
CA VAL A 78 -15.75 -3.02 12.58
C VAL A 78 -15.07 -4.32 13.02
N THR A 79 -15.29 -4.70 14.28
CA THR A 79 -14.65 -5.87 14.92
C THR A 79 -15.71 -6.85 15.41
N ILE A 80 -15.29 -8.10 15.64
CA ILE A 80 -16.13 -9.16 16.21
C ILE A 80 -15.51 -9.60 17.53
N ASP A 81 -16.32 -9.75 18.56
CA ASP A 81 -15.86 -10.32 19.83
C ASP A 81 -15.79 -11.85 19.71
N ILE A 82 -14.69 -12.44 20.20
CA ILE A 82 -14.44 -13.88 20.12
C ILE A 82 -15.47 -14.73 20.88
N ASP A 83 -16.06 -14.17 21.93
CA ASP A 83 -17.05 -14.85 22.77
C ASP A 83 -18.50 -14.56 22.33
N GLN A 84 -18.68 -13.72 21.30
CA GLN A 84 -19.99 -13.42 20.73
C GLN A 84 -20.50 -14.59 19.86
N PRO A 85 -21.75 -15.04 20.05
CA PRO A 85 -22.33 -16.08 19.21
C PRO A 85 -22.54 -15.57 17.77
N VAL A 86 -22.52 -16.50 16.81
CA VAL A 86 -22.61 -16.19 15.38
C VAL A 86 -23.85 -15.39 15.04
N GLU A 87 -24.96 -15.72 15.66
CA GLU A 87 -26.26 -15.10 15.45
C GLU A 87 -26.26 -13.61 15.80
N GLU A 88 -25.38 -13.16 16.68
CA GLU A 88 -25.29 -11.78 17.11
C GLU A 88 -24.33 -10.93 16.26
N PHE A 89 -23.20 -11.49 15.79
CA PHE A 89 -22.27 -10.73 14.95
C PHE A 89 -22.59 -10.82 13.45
N LEU A 90 -23.34 -11.84 13.01
CA LEU A 90 -23.69 -12.01 11.60
C LEU A 90 -24.46 -10.81 11.02
N PRO A 91 -25.44 -10.20 11.71
CA PRO A 91 -26.08 -8.98 11.24
C PRO A 91 -25.10 -7.83 10.99
N VAL A 92 -24.10 -7.65 11.88
CA VAL A 92 -23.06 -6.61 11.74
C VAL A 92 -22.20 -6.87 10.51
N MET A 93 -21.85 -8.13 10.25
CA MET A 93 -21.09 -8.51 9.06
C MET A 93 -21.88 -8.27 7.77
N LEU A 94 -23.17 -8.56 7.78
CA LEU A 94 -24.05 -8.36 6.63
C LEU A 94 -24.28 -6.87 6.34
N ASP A 95 -24.44 -6.04 7.37
CA ASP A 95 -24.64 -4.60 7.24
C ASP A 95 -23.39 -3.88 6.72
N SER A 96 -22.22 -4.21 7.28
CA SER A 96 -20.94 -3.63 6.85
C SER A 96 -20.46 -4.14 5.49
N ALA A 97 -20.93 -5.31 5.04
CA ALA A 97 -20.57 -5.94 3.78
C ALA A 97 -19.05 -6.13 3.55
N HIS A 98 -18.26 -6.15 4.63
CA HIS A 98 -16.83 -6.39 4.53
C HIS A 98 -16.50 -7.87 4.33
N SER A 99 -15.35 -8.15 3.71
CA SER A 99 -14.88 -9.52 3.50
C SER A 99 -14.07 -10.08 4.68
N ARG A 100 -13.53 -9.20 5.52
CA ARG A 100 -12.58 -9.52 6.60
C ARG A 100 -12.90 -8.70 7.83
N PHE A 101 -12.81 -9.32 9.00
CA PHE A 101 -13.13 -8.71 10.27
C PHE A 101 -12.03 -9.07 11.27
N PRO A 102 -11.40 -8.09 11.93
CA PRO A 102 -10.59 -8.35 13.10
C PRO A 102 -11.44 -8.94 14.21
N VAL A 103 -10.95 -10.01 14.82
CA VAL A 103 -11.58 -10.65 15.98
C VAL A 103 -10.79 -10.27 17.21
N ILE A 104 -11.51 -9.76 18.20
CA ILE A 104 -10.97 -9.21 19.44
C ILE A 104 -11.39 -10.05 20.64
N ASN A 105 -10.70 -9.86 21.76
CA ASN A 105 -11.05 -10.44 23.04
C ASN A 105 -11.07 -9.33 24.10
N GLU A 106 -12.22 -9.10 24.74
CA GLU A 106 -12.50 -8.02 25.71
C GLU A 106 -12.40 -6.58 25.16
N ASP A 107 -11.33 -6.25 24.43
CA ASP A 107 -11.07 -4.93 23.88
C ASP A 107 -10.37 -4.96 22.51
N LYS A 108 -10.36 -3.79 21.86
CA LYS A 108 -9.72 -3.60 20.55
C LYS A 108 -8.18 -3.58 20.58
N ASP A 109 -7.54 -3.64 21.74
CA ASP A 109 -6.07 -3.71 21.85
C ASP A 109 -5.58 -5.15 21.67
N HIS A 110 -6.44 -6.15 21.89
CA HIS A 110 -6.10 -7.57 21.76
C HIS A 110 -6.77 -8.20 20.55
N ILE A 111 -6.03 -8.31 19.44
CA ILE A 111 -6.50 -8.97 18.22
C ILE A 111 -6.10 -10.45 18.27
N GLU A 112 -7.10 -11.33 18.35
CA GLU A 112 -6.94 -12.79 18.33
C GLU A 112 -6.68 -13.30 16.91
N GLY A 113 -7.19 -12.61 15.90
CA GLY A 113 -6.99 -12.96 14.49
C GLY A 113 -7.92 -12.23 13.55
N ILE A 114 -8.00 -12.72 12.32
CA ILE A 114 -8.88 -12.21 11.27
C ILE A 114 -9.87 -13.30 10.86
N LEU A 115 -11.15 -12.99 10.93
CA LEU A 115 -12.23 -13.78 10.35
C LEU A 115 -12.44 -13.38 8.90
N LEU A 116 -12.56 -14.35 8.00
CA LEU A 116 -13.07 -14.11 6.65
C LEU A 116 -14.55 -14.46 6.59
N ALA A 117 -15.36 -13.56 6.05
CA ALA A 117 -16.81 -13.76 5.93
C ALA A 117 -17.17 -15.07 5.20
N LYS A 118 -16.41 -15.40 4.15
CA LYS A 118 -16.61 -16.64 3.39
C LYS A 118 -16.39 -17.92 4.20
N ASP A 119 -15.63 -17.88 5.29
CA ASP A 119 -15.35 -19.08 6.10
C ASP A 119 -16.59 -19.46 6.93
N LEU A 120 -17.54 -18.53 7.15
CA LEU A 120 -18.86 -18.81 7.71
C LEU A 120 -19.78 -19.60 6.77
N LEU A 121 -19.46 -19.72 5.47
CA LEU A 121 -20.23 -20.59 4.58
C LEU A 121 -20.15 -22.05 5.03
N ARG A 122 -19.04 -22.47 5.66
CA ARG A 122 -18.92 -23.81 6.24
C ARG A 122 -19.92 -24.01 7.37
N TYR A 123 -20.13 -22.99 8.21
CA TYR A 123 -21.16 -23.03 9.25
C TYR A 123 -22.55 -23.20 8.64
N ALA A 124 -22.89 -22.41 7.61
CA ALA A 124 -24.21 -22.45 7.01
C ALA A 124 -24.57 -23.79 6.31
N PHE A 125 -23.59 -24.50 5.75
CA PHE A 125 -23.84 -25.65 4.86
C PHE A 125 -23.31 -27.01 5.37
N ILE A 126 -22.44 -27.04 6.38
CA ILE A 126 -21.79 -28.28 6.87
C ILE A 126 -22.35 -28.70 8.25
N ASN A 127 -23.41 -28.06 8.74
CA ASN A 127 -24.11 -28.46 9.96
C ASN A 127 -24.72 -29.88 9.84
N ASN A 128 -23.88 -30.89 10.07
CA ASN A 128 -24.30 -32.13 10.70
C ASN A 128 -24.44 -31.81 12.20
N ASP A 129 -25.56 -32.19 12.80
CA ASP A 129 -26.04 -31.86 14.16
C ASP A 129 -25.05 -32.07 15.35
N ASP A 130 -23.79 -32.47 15.12
CA ASP A 130 -22.85 -32.92 16.16
C ASP A 130 -21.64 -31.99 16.41
N GLN A 131 -21.43 -30.91 15.64
CA GLN A 131 -20.33 -29.95 15.93
C GLN A 131 -20.83 -28.50 16.00
N ALA A 132 -20.77 -27.93 17.21
CA ALA A 132 -20.95 -26.50 17.41
C ALA A 132 -19.83 -25.73 16.68
N PHE A 133 -20.20 -24.65 15.98
CA PHE A 133 -19.21 -23.78 15.37
C PHE A 133 -18.44 -23.02 16.43
N HIS A 134 -17.11 -23.13 16.38
CA HIS A 134 -16.22 -22.34 17.21
C HIS A 134 -15.44 -21.37 16.34
N LEU A 135 -15.60 -20.07 16.61
CA LEU A 135 -14.96 -19.01 15.83
C LEU A 135 -13.43 -19.18 15.77
N ARG A 136 -12.82 -19.65 16.87
CA ARG A 136 -11.38 -19.96 16.98
C ARG A 136 -10.85 -20.90 15.90
N ASP A 137 -11.66 -21.83 15.43
CA ASP A 137 -11.23 -22.85 14.47
C ASP A 137 -11.05 -22.30 13.04
N VAL A 138 -11.62 -21.12 12.77
CA VAL A 138 -11.57 -20.47 11.46
C VAL A 138 -10.76 -19.17 11.46
N LEU A 139 -10.23 -18.76 12.61
CA LEU A 139 -9.40 -17.56 12.71
C LEU A 139 -8.08 -17.74 11.96
N ARG A 140 -7.70 -16.68 11.26
CA ARG A 140 -6.38 -16.59 10.62
C ARG A 140 -5.49 -15.66 11.43
N PRO A 141 -4.17 -15.91 11.48
CA PRO A 141 -3.25 -15.00 12.14
C PRO A 141 -3.36 -13.59 11.56
N ALA A 142 -3.39 -12.59 12.44
CA ALA A 142 -3.32 -11.19 12.03
C ALA A 142 -1.86 -10.81 11.72
N VAL A 143 -1.64 -10.15 10.59
CA VAL A 143 -0.33 -9.55 10.27
C VAL A 143 -0.26 -8.18 10.93
N ILE A 144 0.78 -7.94 11.72
CA ILE A 144 0.99 -6.68 12.44
C ILE A 144 2.00 -5.82 11.68
N VAL A 145 1.69 -4.54 11.49
CA VAL A 145 2.58 -3.56 10.85
C VAL A 145 2.64 -2.26 11.66
N PRO A 146 3.80 -1.57 11.70
CA PRO A 146 3.88 -0.28 12.37
C PRO A 146 3.28 0.84 11.50
N GLU A 147 2.73 1.87 12.14
CA GLU A 147 2.23 3.10 11.50
C GLU A 147 3.23 3.75 10.53
N SER A 148 4.52 3.65 10.86
CA SER A 148 5.61 4.28 10.13
C SER A 148 6.01 3.55 8.84
N LYS A 149 5.49 2.33 8.60
CA LYS A 149 5.80 1.53 7.41
C LYS A 149 5.39 2.26 6.14
N ARG A 150 6.20 2.15 5.08
CA ARG A 150 5.88 2.75 3.77
C ARG A 150 4.83 1.92 3.03
N VAL A 151 3.90 2.61 2.37
CA VAL A 151 2.77 1.97 1.67
C VAL A 151 3.24 1.09 0.52
N ASP A 152 4.21 1.53 -0.29
CA ASP A 152 4.78 0.73 -1.39
C ASP A 152 5.38 -0.61 -0.92
N VAL A 153 6.01 -0.63 0.25
CA VAL A 153 6.55 -1.84 0.89
C VAL A 153 5.41 -2.75 1.33
N LEU A 154 4.39 -2.20 1.99
CA LEU A 154 3.22 -2.97 2.43
C LEU A 154 2.46 -3.56 1.23
N LEU A 155 2.22 -2.79 0.17
CA LEU A 155 1.56 -3.25 -1.05
C LEU A 155 2.32 -4.42 -1.70
N LYS A 156 3.66 -4.36 -1.70
CA LYS A 156 4.49 -5.47 -2.18
C LYS A 156 4.32 -6.71 -1.31
N GLU A 157 4.27 -6.57 0.00
CA GLU A 157 4.04 -7.69 0.93
C GLU A 157 2.66 -8.30 0.76
N PHE A 158 1.59 -7.50 0.67
CA PHE A 158 0.23 -7.98 0.38
C PHE A 158 0.21 -8.86 -0.88
N ARG A 159 0.86 -8.41 -1.96
CA ARG A 159 0.93 -9.17 -3.22
C ARG A 159 1.75 -10.45 -3.11
N GLN A 160 2.88 -10.43 -2.41
CA GLN A 160 3.80 -11.56 -2.30
C GLN A 160 3.30 -12.63 -1.34
N GLN A 161 2.79 -12.23 -0.18
CA GLN A 161 2.36 -13.12 0.89
C GLN A 161 0.86 -13.47 0.82
N ARG A 162 0.10 -12.83 -0.09
CA ARG A 162 -1.32 -13.13 -0.37
C ARG A 162 -2.25 -12.93 0.83
N TYR A 163 -1.91 -11.98 1.71
CA TYR A 163 -2.85 -11.42 2.68
C TYR A 163 -3.34 -10.06 2.19
N HIS A 164 -4.45 -9.58 2.75
CA HIS A 164 -5.19 -8.41 2.25
C HIS A 164 -5.64 -7.46 3.37
N MET A 165 -5.27 -7.75 4.61
CA MET A 165 -5.55 -6.93 5.77
C MET A 165 -4.39 -7.08 6.75
N ALA A 166 -3.94 -5.97 7.31
CA ALA A 166 -2.99 -5.93 8.41
C ALA A 166 -3.52 -5.05 9.54
N ILE A 167 -3.17 -5.38 10.77
CA ILE A 167 -3.43 -4.56 11.95
C ILE A 167 -2.26 -3.60 12.11
N VAL A 168 -2.60 -2.33 12.32
CA VAL A 168 -1.62 -1.26 12.48
C VAL A 168 -1.41 -1.02 13.97
N VAL A 169 -0.15 -0.95 14.38
CA VAL A 169 0.23 -0.69 15.78
C VAL A 169 1.10 0.55 15.91
N ASP A 170 0.99 1.20 17.07
CA ASP A 170 1.83 2.31 17.49
C ASP A 170 3.19 1.81 18.05
N GLU A 171 4.02 2.74 18.51
CA GLU A 171 5.34 2.45 19.07
C GLU A 171 5.30 1.74 20.43
N TYR A 172 4.15 1.72 21.10
CA TYR A 172 3.92 1.05 22.37
C TYR A 172 3.27 -0.33 22.21
N GLY A 173 2.95 -0.71 20.97
CA GLY A 173 2.28 -1.97 20.63
C GLY A 173 0.76 -1.92 20.73
N GLY A 174 0.18 -0.74 20.98
CA GLY A 174 -1.26 -0.53 20.96
C GLY A 174 -1.81 -0.56 19.54
N VAL A 175 -3.06 -1.01 19.38
CA VAL A 175 -3.71 -1.04 18.06
C VAL A 175 -4.11 0.38 17.66
N SER A 176 -3.54 0.87 16.57
CA SER A 176 -3.88 2.17 15.97
C SER A 176 -5.03 2.06 14.98
N GLY A 177 -5.18 0.90 14.34
CA GLY A 177 -6.15 0.70 13.28
C GLY A 177 -5.93 -0.58 12.48
N LEU A 178 -6.46 -0.59 11.25
CA LEU A 178 -6.18 -1.62 10.26
C LEU A 178 -5.96 -0.99 8.89
N VAL A 179 -5.35 -1.73 7.97
CA VAL A 179 -5.17 -1.32 6.58
C VAL A 179 -5.45 -2.51 5.67
N THR A 180 -6.12 -2.26 4.54
CA THR A 180 -6.43 -3.30 3.55
C THR A 180 -5.62 -3.11 2.27
N ILE A 181 -5.71 -4.05 1.32
CA ILE A 181 -5.06 -3.88 0.01
C ILE A 181 -5.89 -2.98 -0.92
N GLU A 182 -7.16 -2.81 -0.58
CA GLU A 182 -8.13 -2.02 -1.34
C GLU A 182 -8.07 -0.52 -1.00
N ASP A 183 -7.42 -0.15 0.12
CA ASP A 183 -7.11 1.22 0.55
C ASP A 183 -5.78 1.72 -0.07
#